data_AF-A0A1J5GU06-F1
#
_entry.id   AF-A0A1J5GU06-F1
#
_cell.length_a   1.000
_cell.length_b   1.000
_cell.length_c   1.000
_cell.angle_alpha   90.00
_cell.angle_beta   90.00
_cell.angle_gamma   90.00
#
_symmetry.space_group_name_H-M   'P 1'
#
loop_
_entity.id
_entity.type
_entity.pdbx_description
1 polymer ?
#
loop_
_entity_poly.entity_id
_entity_poly.type
_entity_poly.pdbx_seq_one_letter_code
_entity_poly.pdbx_strand_id
1 'polypeptide(L)'
;MLYFLIFFWFIRETKAILFWLYLWQLKEYHIGRFLDHFRTEKGRRLFLNLLNAIKIILLLSFSTYPLLLLFSVFVLYIFEFLKIIFDFLKKQLKRPIITLKAAFLISAALIFESIFLFVLLQNIKGVENIVWFIFWLLVFDVLTPLIISATIILFQLVLFLKKKKIILWN
;
A
#
# COMPACT_ATOMS: atom_id res chain seq x y z
N MET A 1 0.92 -21.67 -8.36
CA MET A 1 1.21 -21.05 -7.04
C MET A 1 1.53 -19.56 -7.17
N LEU A 2 2.58 -19.18 -7.91
CA LEU A 2 3.01 -17.78 -8.04
C LEU A 2 1.90 -16.84 -8.56
N TYR A 3 1.18 -17.21 -9.62
CA TYR A 3 0.07 -16.40 -10.14
C TYR A 3 -1.05 -16.17 -9.12
N PHE A 4 -1.37 -17.16 -8.30
CA PHE A 4 -2.33 -17.00 -7.20
C PHE A 4 -1.80 -16.06 -6.12
N LEU A 5 -0.51 -16.17 -5.78
CA LEU A 5 0.14 -15.25 -4.84
C LEU A 5 0.05 -13.81 -5.33
N ILE A 6 0.37 -13.56 -6.61
CA ILE A 6 0.28 -12.24 -7.24
C ILE A 6 -1.15 -11.73 -7.22
N PHE A 7 -2.13 -12.58 -7.56
CA PHE A 7 -3.54 -12.21 -7.56
C PHE A 7 -4.03 -11.82 -6.16
N PHE A 8 -3.74 -12.62 -5.14
CA PHE A 8 -4.12 -12.31 -3.76
C PHE A 8 -3.41 -11.06 -3.25
N TRP A 9 -2.11 -10.92 -3.54
CA TRP A 9 -1.33 -9.74 -3.19
C TRP A 9 -1.90 -8.48 -3.82
N PHE A 10 -2.19 -8.49 -5.13
CA PHE A 10 -2.71 -7.33 -5.85
C PHE A 10 -4.07 -6.87 -5.29
N ILE A 11 -5.00 -7.78 -5.04
CA ILE A 11 -6.30 -7.42 -4.45
C ILE A 11 -6.13 -6.80 -3.06
N ARG A 12 -5.26 -7.42 -2.25
CA ARG A 12 -4.96 -6.94 -0.90
C ARG A 12 -4.29 -5.57 -0.94
N GLU A 13 -3.34 -5.37 -1.85
CA GLU A 13 -2.56 -4.15 -1.95
C GLU A 13 -3.39 -3.00 -2.49
N THR A 14 -4.17 -3.22 -3.54
CA THR A 14 -5.19 -2.27 -4.01
C THR A 14 -6.12 -1.81 -2.85
N LYS A 15 -6.60 -2.74 -2.00
CA LYS A 15 -7.41 -2.35 -0.82
C LYS A 15 -6.61 -1.49 0.16
N ALA A 16 -5.35 -1.82 0.43
CA ALA A 16 -4.49 -1.06 1.33
C ALA A 16 -4.24 0.35 0.80
N ILE A 17 -3.93 0.49 -0.49
CA ILE A 17 -3.77 1.77 -1.19
C ILE A 17 -5.04 2.62 -1.07
N LEU A 18 -6.20 2.05 -1.38
CA LEU A 18 -7.49 2.76 -1.26
C LEU A 18 -7.76 3.19 0.18
N PHE A 19 -7.45 2.35 1.16
CA PHE A 19 -7.60 2.70 2.58
C PHE A 19 -6.70 3.87 2.98
N TRP A 20 -5.44 3.89 2.55
CA TRP A 20 -4.52 4.99 2.85
C TRP A 20 -4.91 6.30 2.15
N LEU A 21 -5.34 6.23 0.89
CA LEU A 21 -5.91 7.37 0.18
C LEU A 21 -7.16 7.91 0.89
N TYR A 22 -8.05 7.02 1.34
CA TYR A 22 -9.23 7.39 2.14
C TYR A 22 -8.83 8.09 3.45
N LEU A 23 -7.81 7.58 4.15
CA LEU A 23 -7.35 8.16 5.40
C LEU A 23 -6.81 9.59 5.18
N TRP A 24 -6.01 9.78 4.13
CA TRP A 24 -5.55 11.10 3.72
C TRP A 24 -6.69 12.04 3.31
N GLN A 25 -7.70 11.51 2.61
CA GLN A 25 -8.87 12.27 2.23
C GLN A 25 -9.67 12.75 3.45
N LEU A 26 -9.84 11.91 4.48
CA LEU A 26 -10.45 12.31 5.75
C LEU A 26 -9.71 13.44 6.47
N LYS A 27 -8.42 13.63 6.14
CA LYS A 27 -7.57 14.70 6.68
C LYS A 27 -7.36 15.84 5.70
N GLU A 28 -8.23 15.93 4.68
CA GLU A 28 -8.23 17.00 3.68
C GLU A 28 -6.87 17.17 2.97
N TYR A 29 -6.09 16.09 2.88
CA TYR A 29 -4.73 16.12 2.33
C TYR A 29 -3.77 17.07 3.08
N HIS A 30 -4.01 17.32 4.37
CA HIS A 30 -3.19 18.20 5.19
C HIS A 30 -2.21 17.43 6.07
N ILE A 31 -0.91 17.65 5.87
CA ILE A 31 0.15 16.87 6.54
C ILE A 31 0.12 16.97 8.08
N GLY A 32 -0.10 18.17 8.64
CA GLY A 32 -0.18 18.36 10.09
C GLY A 32 -1.30 17.54 10.74
N ARG A 33 -2.53 17.68 10.25
CA ARG A 33 -3.68 16.88 10.69
C ARG A 33 -3.53 15.37 10.47
N PHE A 34 -2.78 14.97 9.45
CA PHE A 34 -2.45 13.56 9.20
C PHE A 34 -1.46 13.03 10.26
N LEU A 35 -0.40 13.78 10.56
CA LEU A 35 0.57 13.42 11.61
C LEU A 35 -0.07 13.38 13.00
N ASP A 36 -0.94 14.35 13.32
CA ASP A 36 -1.67 14.37 14.59
C ASP A 36 -2.60 13.16 14.75
N HIS A 37 -3.11 12.59 13.65
CA HIS A 37 -3.92 11.38 13.72
C HIS A 37 -3.13 10.19 14.30
N PHE A 38 -1.85 10.05 13.97
CA PHE A 38 -1.02 8.97 14.50
C PHE A 38 -0.65 9.13 15.96
N ARG A 39 -0.84 10.32 16.54
CA ARG A 39 -0.71 10.55 17.98
C ARG A 39 -1.89 9.98 18.77
N THR A 40 -3.04 9.76 18.13
CA THR A 40 -4.23 9.18 18.77
C THR A 40 -4.13 7.66 18.90
N GLU A 41 -4.84 7.07 19.87
CA GLU A 41 -4.91 5.61 20.04
C GLU A 41 -5.38 4.89 18.77
N LYS A 42 -6.37 5.46 18.08
CA LYS A 42 -6.90 4.90 16.82
C LYS A 42 -5.83 4.89 15.73
N GLY A 43 -4.99 5.93 15.65
CA GLY A 43 -3.87 6.00 14.71
C GLY A 43 -2.76 5.00 15.04
N ARG A 44 -2.39 4.85 16.32
CA ARG A 44 -1.37 3.88 16.76
C ARG A 44 -1.79 2.43 16.47
N ARG A 45 -3.07 2.08 16.66
CA ARG A 45 -3.61 0.75 16.35
C ARG A 45 -3.50 0.38 14.87
N LEU A 46 -3.36 1.35 13.95
CA LEU A 46 -3.16 1.05 12.52
C LEU A 46 -1.77 0.47 12.25
N PHE A 47 -0.74 0.96 12.95
CA PHE A 47 0.63 0.45 12.82
C PHE A 47 0.86 -0.79 13.69
N LEU A 48 0.30 -0.81 14.90
CA LEU A 48 0.44 -1.91 15.86
C LEU A 48 -0.53 -3.09 15.60
N ASN A 49 -1.04 -3.21 14.38
CA ASN A 49 -1.87 -4.34 14.00
C ASN A 49 -1.02 -5.61 13.95
N LEU A 50 -1.49 -6.69 14.58
CA LEU A 50 -0.82 -7.99 14.64
C LEU A 50 -0.38 -8.48 13.24
N LEU A 51 -1.21 -8.28 12.21
CA LEU A 51 -0.87 -8.68 10.83
C LEU A 51 0.32 -7.90 10.26
N ASN A 52 0.45 -6.61 10.58
CA ASN A 52 1.59 -5.81 10.14
C ASN A 52 2.85 -6.19 10.91
N ALA A 53 2.73 -6.46 12.21
CA ALA A 53 3.83 -6.98 13.02
C ALA A 53 4.35 -8.32 12.48
N ILE A 54 3.45 -9.24 12.12
CA ILE A 54 3.83 -10.52 11.49
C ILE A 54 4.61 -10.27 10.19
N LYS A 55 4.14 -9.38 9.30
CA LYS A 55 4.87 -9.06 8.05
C LYS A 55 6.25 -8.49 8.30
N ILE A 56 6.39 -7.60 9.30
CA ILE A 56 7.69 -7.02 9.68
C ILE A 56 8.62 -8.12 10.19
N ILE A 57 8.14 -9.03 11.05
CA ILE A 57 8.91 -10.18 11.55
C ILE A 57 9.34 -11.08 10.37
N LEU A 58 8.42 -11.40 9.46
CA LEU A 58 8.72 -12.19 8.27
C LEU A 58 9.81 -11.51 7.42
N LEU A 59 9.69 -10.21 7.20
CA LEU A 59 10.66 -9.41 6.45
C LEU A 59 12.05 -9.39 7.12
N LEU A 60 12.12 -9.26 8.44
CA LEU A 60 13.39 -9.31 9.19
C LEU A 60 14.00 -10.71 9.19
N SER A 61 13.18 -11.76 9.23
CA SER A 61 13.63 -13.16 9.18
C SER A 61 14.04 -13.63 7.78
N PHE A 62 13.91 -12.77 6.77
CA PHE A 62 14.12 -13.11 5.36
C PHE A 62 15.48 -13.69 5.04
N SER A 63 16.54 -13.14 5.63
CA SER A 63 17.90 -13.62 5.39
C SER A 63 18.16 -15.02 5.95
N THR A 64 17.40 -15.46 6.97
CA THR A 64 17.69 -16.70 7.70
C THR A 64 16.95 -17.90 7.11
N TYR A 65 15.69 -17.73 6.69
CA TYR A 65 14.84 -18.85 6.23
C TYR A 65 14.02 -18.52 4.97
N PRO A 66 14.66 -18.23 3.82
CA PRO A 66 14.00 -17.73 2.61
C PRO A 66 12.93 -18.68 2.04
N LEU A 67 13.18 -19.99 2.05
CA LEU A 67 12.24 -20.99 1.51
C LEU A 67 11.00 -21.17 2.39
N LEU A 68 11.16 -21.20 3.72
CA LEU A 68 10.03 -21.31 4.65
C LEU A 68 9.12 -20.08 4.54
N LEU A 69 9.73 -18.92 4.36
CA LEU A 69 9.01 -17.66 4.20
C LEU A 69 8.12 -17.61 2.96
N LEU A 70 8.52 -18.24 1.86
CA LEU A 70 7.68 -18.35 0.67
C LEU A 70 6.32 -18.94 1.00
N PHE A 71 6.29 -20.03 1.77
CA PHE A 71 5.04 -20.67 2.18
C PHE A 71 4.28 -19.84 3.21
N SER A 72 4.98 -19.26 4.19
CA SER A 72 4.36 -18.39 5.20
C SER A 72 3.68 -17.17 4.58
N VAL A 73 4.32 -16.50 3.62
CA VAL A 73 3.74 -15.34 2.93
C VAL A 73 2.56 -15.73 2.07
N PHE A 74 2.63 -16.86 1.36
CA PHE A 74 1.51 -17.36 0.57
C PHE A 74 0.27 -17.62 1.44
N VAL A 75 0.45 -18.31 2.57
CA VAL A 75 -0.62 -18.57 3.55
C VAL A 75 -1.16 -17.25 4.13
N LEU A 76 -0.28 -16.30 4.45
CA LEU A 76 -0.67 -14.98 4.95
C LEU A 76 -1.58 -14.26 3.94
N TYR A 77 -1.21 -14.21 2.65
CA TYR A 77 -2.04 -13.53 1.64
C TYR A 77 -3.37 -14.23 1.38
N ILE A 78 -3.45 -15.55 1.52
CA ILE A 78 -4.74 -16.26 1.52
C ILE A 78 -5.62 -15.76 2.67
N PHE A 79 -5.09 -15.71 3.90
CA PHE A 79 -5.85 -15.25 5.06
C PHE A 79 -6.29 -13.78 4.92
N GLU A 80 -5.41 -12.92 4.39
CA GLU A 80 -5.77 -11.53 4.14
C GLU A 80 -6.85 -11.41 3.07
N PHE A 81 -6.72 -12.16 1.97
CA PHE A 81 -7.74 -12.20 0.93
C PHE A 81 -9.10 -12.67 1.45
N LEU A 82 -9.14 -13.74 2.25
CA LEU A 82 -10.36 -14.22 2.90
C LEU A 82 -10.96 -13.14 3.80
N LYS A 83 -10.13 -12.46 4.60
CA LYS A 83 -10.57 -11.32 5.44
C LYS A 83 -11.17 -10.20 4.59
N ILE A 84 -10.61 -9.92 3.41
CA ILE A 84 -11.15 -8.92 2.48
C ILE A 84 -12.54 -9.32 2.00
N ILE A 85 -12.75 -10.59 1.63
CA ILE A 85 -14.06 -11.10 1.25
C ILE A 85 -15.05 -10.93 2.42
N PHE A 86 -14.67 -11.30 3.64
CA PHE A 86 -15.53 -11.13 4.81
C PHE A 86 -15.88 -9.65 5.08
N ASP A 87 -14.90 -8.75 5.00
CA ASP A 87 -15.12 -7.31 5.16
C ASP A 87 -16.04 -6.74 4.06
N PHE A 88 -15.90 -7.25 2.83
CA PHE A 88 -16.74 -6.89 1.69
C PHE A 88 -18.20 -7.32 1.93
N LEU A 89 -18.43 -8.57 2.33
CA LEU A 89 -19.76 -9.10 2.62
C LEU A 89 -20.44 -8.34 3.77
N LYS A 90 -19.66 -7.90 4.78
CA LYS A 90 -20.14 -7.08 5.89
C LYS A 90 -20.28 -5.59 5.57
N LYS A 91 -19.96 -5.14 4.34
CA LYS A 91 -19.94 -3.73 3.91
C LYS A 91 -19.06 -2.83 4.79
N GLN A 92 -17.99 -3.37 5.38
CA GLN A 92 -17.08 -2.63 6.27
C GLN A 92 -15.86 -2.04 5.54
N LEU A 93 -15.80 -2.20 4.21
CA LEU A 93 -14.72 -1.66 3.39
C LEU A 93 -14.77 -0.14 3.33
N LYS A 94 -13.74 0.48 3.89
CA LYS A 94 -13.50 1.92 3.80
C LYS A 94 -12.87 2.22 2.44
N ARG A 95 -13.52 3.10 1.67
CA ARG A 95 -13.07 3.52 0.34
C ARG A 95 -13.10 5.05 0.21
N PRO A 96 -12.19 5.65 -0.56
CA PRO A 96 -12.17 7.08 -0.81
C PRO A 96 -13.46 7.52 -1.54
N ILE A 97 -13.93 8.75 -1.25
CA ILE A 97 -15.06 9.32 -2.01
C ILE A 97 -14.48 9.76 -3.36
N ILE A 98 -15.05 9.24 -4.45
CA ILE A 98 -14.58 9.49 -5.81
C ILE A 98 -14.88 10.95 -6.16
N THR A 99 -13.88 11.79 -6.00
CA THR A 99 -13.79 13.16 -6.51
C THR A 99 -12.78 13.18 -7.65
N LEU A 100 -12.74 14.22 -8.49
CA LEU A 100 -11.74 14.29 -9.58
C LEU A 100 -10.29 14.20 -9.06
N LYS A 101 -10.01 14.80 -7.91
CA LYS A 101 -8.70 14.70 -7.23
C LYS A 101 -8.43 13.26 -6.76
N ALA A 102 -9.40 12.63 -6.10
CA ALA A 102 -9.26 11.27 -5.60
C ALA A 102 -9.13 10.26 -6.76
N ALA A 103 -9.92 10.40 -7.82
CA ALA A 103 -9.85 9.55 -9.01
C ALA A 103 -8.46 9.59 -9.65
N PHE A 104 -7.86 10.78 -9.74
CA PHE A 104 -6.51 10.96 -10.25
C PHE A 104 -5.43 10.37 -9.34
N LEU A 105 -5.56 10.51 -8.01
CA LEU A 105 -4.63 9.88 -7.07
C LEU A 105 -4.75 8.35 -7.08
N ILE A 106 -5.98 7.83 -7.17
CA ILE A 106 -6.25 6.39 -7.28
C ILE A 106 -5.63 5.85 -8.57
N SER A 107 -5.87 6.50 -9.72
CA SER A 107 -5.29 6.03 -10.99
C SER A 107 -3.77 6.08 -10.97
N ALA A 108 -3.16 7.15 -10.44
CA ALA A 108 -1.71 7.23 -10.29
C ALA A 108 -1.15 6.11 -9.38
N ALA A 109 -1.81 5.81 -8.27
CA ALA A 109 -1.39 4.75 -7.36
C ALA A 109 -1.54 3.35 -7.98
N LEU A 110 -2.65 3.09 -8.69
CA LEU A 110 -2.87 1.81 -9.38
C LEU A 110 -1.90 1.61 -10.55
N ILE A 111 -1.57 2.68 -11.29
CA ILE A 111 -0.53 2.64 -12.33
C ILE A 111 0.81 2.32 -11.69
N PHE A 112 1.15 2.95 -10.57
CA PHE A 112 2.39 2.69 -9.85
C PHE A 112 2.49 1.24 -9.34
N GLU A 113 1.43 0.72 -8.70
CA GLU A 113 1.32 -0.69 -8.28
C GLU A 113 1.50 -1.65 -9.47
N SER A 114 0.84 -1.36 -10.60
CA SER A 114 0.91 -2.19 -11.81
C SER A 114 2.32 -2.17 -12.44
N ILE A 115 2.94 -1.00 -12.53
CA ILE A 115 4.33 -0.84 -13.03
C ILE A 115 5.29 -1.59 -12.12
N PHE A 116 5.14 -1.44 -10.80
CA PHE A 116 5.98 -2.13 -9.81
C PHE A 116 5.90 -3.65 -9.99
N LEU A 117 4.69 -4.20 -10.08
CA LEU A 117 4.49 -5.63 -10.36
C LEU A 117 5.09 -6.05 -11.69
N PHE A 118 4.87 -5.27 -12.75
CA PHE A 118 5.42 -5.57 -14.07
C PHE A 118 6.95 -5.65 -14.04
N VAL A 119 7.63 -4.68 -13.41
CA VAL A 119 9.09 -4.68 -13.26
C VAL A 119 9.56 -5.91 -12.48
N LEU A 120 8.89 -6.26 -11.38
CA LEU A 120 9.24 -7.45 -10.61
C LEU A 120 9.06 -8.75 -11.41
N LEU A 121 8.01 -8.86 -12.21
CA LEU A 121 7.75 -10.03 -13.06
C LEU A 121 8.85 -10.26 -14.11
N GLN A 122 9.40 -9.19 -14.70
CA GLN A 122 10.49 -9.30 -15.68
C GLN A 122 11.80 -9.88 -15.09
N ASN A 123 11.96 -9.77 -13.78
CA ASN A 123 13.16 -10.24 -13.07
C ASN A 123 13.04 -11.70 -12.60
N ILE A 124 11.92 -12.38 -12.83
CA ILE A 124 11.72 -13.76 -12.40
C ILE A 124 12.44 -14.72 -13.37
N LYS A 125 13.72 -15.00 -13.10
CA LYS A 125 14.50 -16.03 -13.81
C LYS A 125 15.01 -17.08 -12.82
N GLY A 126 14.30 -18.19 -12.64
CA GLY A 126 14.69 -19.26 -11.70
C GLY A 126 14.25 -19.04 -10.24
N VAL A 127 14.60 -19.98 -9.38
CA VAL A 127 14.06 -20.09 -8.00
C VAL A 127 14.56 -19.00 -7.06
N GLU A 128 15.84 -18.65 -7.13
CA GLU A 128 16.42 -17.59 -6.29
C GLU A 128 15.72 -16.23 -6.51
N ASN A 129 15.35 -15.96 -7.77
CA ASN A 129 14.64 -14.74 -8.13
C ASN A 129 13.18 -14.73 -7.62
N ILE A 130 12.55 -15.88 -7.42
CA ILE A 130 11.20 -15.97 -6.81
C ILE A 130 11.25 -15.56 -5.34
N VAL A 131 12.30 -15.95 -4.62
CA VAL A 131 12.50 -15.59 -3.22
C VAL A 131 12.64 -14.06 -3.10
N TRP A 132 13.50 -13.45 -3.91
CA TRP A 132 13.64 -11.99 -3.98
C TRP A 132 12.36 -11.27 -4.44
N PHE A 133 11.62 -11.86 -5.37
CA PHE A 133 10.32 -11.34 -5.78
C PHE A 133 9.36 -11.21 -4.59
N ILE A 134 9.24 -12.26 -3.77
CA ILE A 134 8.38 -12.26 -2.57
C ILE A 134 8.85 -11.25 -1.53
N PHE A 135 10.18 -11.12 -1.35
CA PHE A 135 10.75 -10.08 -0.48
C PHE A 135 10.28 -8.69 -0.89
N TRP A 136 10.39 -8.36 -2.18
CA TRP A 136 9.98 -7.05 -2.67
C TRP A 136 8.48 -6.81 -2.54
N LEU A 137 7.63 -7.85 -2.68
CA LEU A 137 6.20 -7.73 -2.37
C LEU A 137 5.94 -7.40 -0.90
N LEU A 138 6.63 -8.06 0.03
CA LEU A 138 6.53 -7.76 1.47
C LEU A 138 7.06 -6.35 1.80
N VAL A 139 8.16 -5.94 1.18
CA VAL A 139 8.71 -4.59 1.36
C VAL A 139 7.70 -3.54 0.90
N PHE A 140 7.12 -3.72 -0.28
CA PHE A 140 6.08 -2.82 -0.79
C PHE A 140 4.90 -2.74 0.17
N ASP A 141 4.40 -3.89 0.61
CA ASP A 141 3.31 -4.02 1.59
C ASP A 141 3.52 -3.26 2.90
N VAL A 142 4.74 -3.34 3.45
CA VAL A 142 5.08 -2.67 4.71
C VAL A 142 5.24 -1.16 4.46
N LEU A 143 5.73 -0.77 3.29
CA LEU A 143 5.99 0.61 2.91
C LEU A 143 4.78 1.31 2.27
N THR A 144 3.68 0.62 1.95
CA THR A 144 2.46 1.23 1.39
C THR A 144 2.03 2.53 2.08
N PRO A 145 1.99 2.62 3.44
CA PRO A 145 1.63 3.87 4.11
C PRO A 145 2.53 5.04 3.73
N LEU A 146 3.83 4.77 3.60
CA LEU A 146 4.86 5.75 3.25
C LEU A 146 4.81 6.11 1.76
N ILE A 147 4.68 5.12 0.88
CA ILE A 147 4.57 5.30 -0.57
C ILE A 147 3.38 6.20 -0.91
N ILE A 148 2.20 5.91 -0.35
CA ILE A 148 0.99 6.71 -0.59
C ILE A 148 1.13 8.12 -0.02
N SER A 149 1.71 8.25 1.18
CA SER A 149 1.97 9.56 1.78
C SER A 149 2.92 10.41 0.93
N ALA A 150 4.02 9.83 0.46
CA ALA A 150 4.98 10.49 -0.41
C ALA A 150 4.32 10.93 -1.73
N THR A 151 3.51 10.05 -2.33
CA THR A 151 2.77 10.34 -3.57
C THR A 151 1.88 11.58 -3.41
N ILE A 152 1.11 11.64 -2.32
CA ILE A 152 0.22 12.78 -2.04
C ILE A 152 1.00 14.08 -1.84
N ILE A 153 2.11 14.03 -1.08
CA ILE A 153 2.95 15.21 -0.82
C ILE A 153 3.55 15.74 -2.12
N LEU A 154 4.05 14.86 -3.00
CA LEU A 154 4.55 15.23 -4.32
C LEU A 154 3.47 15.93 -5.16
N PHE A 155 2.25 15.40 -5.17
CA PHE A 155 1.13 16.06 -5.85
C PHE A 155 0.77 17.42 -5.25
N GLN A 156 0.78 17.55 -3.94
CA GLN A 156 0.53 18.82 -3.26
C GLN A 156 1.59 19.87 -3.61
N LEU A 157 2.86 19.46 -3.69
CA LEU A 157 3.97 20.33 -4.09
C LEU A 157 3.78 20.85 -5.52
N VAL A 158 3.43 19.96 -6.46
CA VAL A 158 3.16 20.33 -7.87
C VAL A 158 2.01 21.33 -7.97
N LEU A 159 0.94 21.15 -7.19
CA LEU A 159 -0.21 22.06 -7.19
C LEU A 159 0.12 23.44 -6.59
N PHE A 160 0.95 23.48 -5.55
CA PHE A 160 1.40 24.74 -4.94
C PHE A 160 2.22 25.59 -5.90
N LEU A 161 3.13 24.97 -6.66
CA LEU A 161 3.94 25.66 -7.68
C LEU A 161 3.08 26.28 -8.78
N LYS A 162 2.00 25.60 -9.21
CA LYS A 162 1.05 26.16 -10.19
C LYS A 162 0.31 27.39 -9.66
N LYS A 163 -0.08 27.40 -8.38
CA LYS A 163 -0.77 28.55 -7.77
C LYS A 163 0.12 29.79 -7.65
N LYS A 164 1.41 29.63 -7.32
CA LYS A 164 2.34 30.76 -7.22
C LYS A 164 2.59 31.45 -8.56
N LYS A 165 2.58 30.73 -9.68
CA LYS A 165 2.71 31.34 -11.01
C LYS A 165 1.54 32.26 -11.37
N ILE A 166 0.34 32.01 -10.85
CA ILE A 166 -0.86 32.81 -11.15
C ILE A 166 -0.82 34.16 -10.42
N ILE A 167 -0.21 34.23 -9.23
CA ILE A 167 -0.13 35.46 -8.42
C ILE A 167 0.99 36.40 -8.91
N LEU A 168 2.00 35.88 -9.61
CA LEU A 168 3.12 36.67 -10.15
C LEU A 168 2.85 37.27 -11.55
N TRP A 169 1.70 36.97 -12.16
CA TRP A 169 1.31 37.42 -13.50
C TRP A 169 0.06 38.33 -13.50
N ASN A 170 -0.48 38.64 -12.32
CA ASN A 170 -1.49 39.67 -12.09
C ASN A 170 -0.86 40.83 -11.34
#